data_AF-A0A2V9B6X0-F1
#
_entry.id   AF-A0A2V9B6X0-F1
#
_cell.length_a   1.000
_cell.length_b   1.000
_cell.length_c   1.000
_cell.angle_alpha   90.00
_cell.angle_beta   90.00
_cell.angle_gamma   90.00
#
_symmetry.space_group_name_H-M   'P 1'
#
loop_
_entity.id
_entity.type
_entity.pdbx_description
1 polymer ?
#
loop_
_entity_poly.entity_id
_entity_poly.type
_entity_poly.pdbx_seq_one_letter_code
_entity_poly.pdbx_strand_id
1 'polypeptide(L)'
;PATEHSTITAWGEAKELDAYANILENCPEGLVACVSDSYDVFNAVRNLWGGALRDRVLHRKGTLVIRPDSGDAVTVLEELFKIVSDKFGYKVNRKGWKTTVPCVRFIQGDGVNFYTIQNITAQLTRKGWSQDIWSYGMGGALLQQVNRDTLKFALKCSAIDRNGKWHNVHKNPVTDPSKASKGGRFNLVHNGKEFVTVEVVDGEPLPPTNALDVVLEDGKLLRDQTLGEVRAIASSYDIYNDRA
;
A
#
# COMPACT_ATOMS: atom_id res chain seq x y z
N PRO A 1 1.39 14.49 12.12
CA PRO A 1 2.86 14.62 12.31
C PRO A 1 3.48 13.24 12.61
N ALA A 2 4.76 13.06 12.35
CA ALA A 2 5.47 11.83 12.68
C ALA A 2 6.85 12.13 13.26
N THR A 3 7.32 11.31 14.18
CA THR A 3 8.69 11.37 14.70
C THR A 3 9.59 10.40 13.95
N GLU A 4 10.89 10.64 14.08
CA GLU A 4 11.96 9.72 13.72
C GLU A 4 12.89 9.54 14.93
N HIS A 5 13.79 8.57 14.89
CA HIS A 5 14.65 8.26 16.04
C HIS A 5 15.42 9.49 16.54
N SER A 6 15.95 10.34 15.64
CA SER A 6 16.73 11.52 16.03
C SER A 6 15.96 12.47 16.96
N THR A 7 14.65 12.66 16.71
CA THR A 7 13.79 13.54 17.51
C THR A 7 13.51 12.99 18.90
N ILE A 8 13.68 11.68 19.11
CA ILE A 8 13.56 11.02 20.41
C ILE A 8 14.95 10.94 21.08
N THR A 9 15.94 10.42 20.38
CA THR A 9 17.28 10.14 20.92
C THR A 9 18.07 11.40 21.23
N ALA A 10 17.77 12.55 20.62
CA ALA A 10 18.39 13.83 20.95
C ALA A 10 18.17 14.27 22.41
N TRP A 11 17.16 13.72 23.09
CA TRP A 11 16.91 13.96 24.52
C TRP A 11 17.76 13.08 25.43
N GLY A 12 18.33 12.00 24.90
CA GLY A 12 19.00 10.92 25.63
C GLY A 12 18.02 9.91 26.22
N GLU A 13 18.49 8.68 26.45
CA GLU A 13 17.68 7.55 26.91
C GLU A 13 16.92 7.84 28.21
N ALA A 14 17.57 8.46 29.19
CA ALA A 14 16.96 8.83 30.46
C ALA A 14 15.80 9.84 30.34
N LYS A 15 15.65 10.51 29.18
CA LYS A 15 14.62 11.51 28.90
C LYS A 15 13.69 11.11 27.76
N GLU A 16 13.61 9.82 27.44
CA GLU A 16 12.66 9.32 26.43
C GLU A 16 11.20 9.73 26.76
N LEU A 17 10.82 9.68 28.04
CA LEU A 17 9.52 10.14 28.52
C LEU A 17 9.26 11.62 28.21
N ASP A 18 10.27 12.47 28.42
CA ASP A 18 10.18 13.91 28.18
C ASP A 18 10.04 14.22 26.69
N ALA A 19 10.74 13.47 25.84
CA ALA A 19 10.59 13.57 24.38
C ALA A 19 9.14 13.28 23.96
N TYR A 20 8.56 12.18 24.45
CA TYR A 20 7.17 11.80 24.20
C TYR A 20 6.16 12.82 24.73
N ALA A 21 6.38 13.35 25.94
CA ALA A 21 5.58 14.43 26.52
C ALA A 21 5.60 15.69 25.63
N ASN A 22 6.79 16.12 25.21
CA ASN A 22 6.97 17.28 24.35
C ASN A 22 6.23 17.13 23.00
N ILE A 23 6.21 15.93 22.42
CA ILE A 23 5.46 15.65 21.18
C ILE A 23 3.95 15.84 21.39
N LEU A 24 3.40 15.31 22.50
CA LEU A 24 1.98 15.47 22.81
C LEU A 24 1.60 16.93 23.05
N GLU A 25 2.49 17.74 23.64
CA GLU A 25 2.29 19.19 23.84
C GLU A 25 2.29 19.98 22.53
N ASN A 26 3.25 19.73 21.64
CA ASN A 26 3.40 20.49 20.40
C ASN A 26 2.43 20.04 19.30
N CYS A 27 1.88 18.84 19.41
CA CYS A 27 0.85 18.34 18.53
C CYS A 27 -0.40 18.04 19.36
N PRO A 28 -1.18 19.00 19.89
CA PRO A 28 -2.23 18.71 20.87
C PRO A 28 -3.45 17.97 20.29
N GLU A 29 -3.70 18.11 18.99
CA GLU A 29 -4.84 17.53 18.29
C GLU A 29 -4.43 16.66 17.10
N GLY A 30 -5.37 15.85 16.60
CA GLY A 30 -5.18 15.04 15.39
C GLY A 30 -4.24 13.85 15.57
N LEU A 31 -3.77 13.32 14.44
CA LEU A 31 -2.90 12.14 14.39
C LEU A 31 -1.43 12.51 14.63
N VAL A 32 -0.78 11.81 15.56
CA VAL A 32 0.67 11.87 15.76
C VAL A 32 1.25 10.46 15.79
N ALA A 33 2.16 10.16 14.87
CA ALA A 33 2.88 8.90 14.84
C ALA A 33 4.21 9.03 15.57
N CYS A 34 4.47 8.16 16.55
CA CYS A 34 5.70 8.20 17.33
C CYS A 34 6.47 6.88 17.19
N VAL A 35 7.69 6.96 16.65
CA VAL A 35 8.64 5.84 16.76
C VAL A 35 8.91 5.58 18.24
N SER A 36 8.66 4.35 18.67
CA SER A 36 8.62 3.99 20.09
C SER A 36 9.62 2.91 20.48
N ASP A 37 10.53 2.55 19.58
CA ASP A 37 11.51 1.48 19.77
C ASP A 37 12.96 1.98 19.68
N SER A 38 13.19 3.25 20.07
CA SER A 38 14.56 3.79 20.12
C SER A 38 15.45 3.07 21.14
N TYR A 39 14.86 2.48 22.19
CA TYR A 39 15.56 1.71 23.22
C TYR A 39 14.83 0.38 23.53
N ASP A 40 13.61 0.45 24.05
CA ASP A 40 12.77 -0.72 24.34
C ASP A 40 11.28 -0.40 24.10
N VAL A 41 10.73 -0.95 23.01
CA VAL A 41 9.34 -0.72 22.60
C VAL A 41 8.32 -1.22 23.63
N PHE A 42 8.61 -2.30 24.34
CA PHE A 42 7.70 -2.85 25.33
C PHE A 42 7.67 -1.97 26.57
N ASN A 43 8.83 -1.48 27.03
CA ASN A 43 8.89 -0.49 28.11
C ASN A 43 8.20 0.83 27.71
N ALA A 44 8.51 1.36 26.53
CA ALA A 44 7.92 2.59 26.02
C ALA A 44 6.38 2.50 26.02
N VAL A 45 5.81 1.42 25.50
CA VAL A 45 4.36 1.25 25.44
C VAL A 45 3.74 0.93 26.80
N ARG A 46 4.39 0.10 27.62
CA ARG A 46 3.83 -0.34 28.92
C ARG A 46 3.90 0.73 29.99
N ASN A 47 5.05 1.39 30.12
CA ASN A 47 5.37 2.24 31.28
C ASN A 47 5.37 3.73 30.93
N LEU A 48 5.73 4.11 29.70
CA LEU A 48 5.73 5.53 29.30
C LEU A 48 4.35 5.91 28.75
N TRP A 49 3.96 5.37 27.58
CA TRP A 49 2.65 5.64 27.00
C TRP A 49 1.50 5.12 27.87
N GLY A 50 1.56 3.84 28.25
CA GLY A 50 0.54 3.18 29.08
C GLY A 50 0.67 3.42 30.58
N GLY A 51 1.70 4.15 31.02
CA GLY A 51 1.91 4.54 32.42
C GLY A 51 1.91 6.06 32.57
N ALA A 52 3.09 6.67 32.61
CA ALA A 52 3.25 8.09 32.94
C ALA A 52 2.47 9.07 32.02
N LEU A 53 2.28 8.73 30.75
CA LEU A 53 1.55 9.55 29.76
C LEU A 53 0.13 9.06 29.50
N ARG A 54 -0.34 8.01 30.19
CA ARG A 54 -1.60 7.33 29.89
C ARG A 54 -2.79 8.28 29.84
N ASP A 55 -2.93 9.12 30.87
CA ASP A 55 -4.06 10.04 30.96
C ASP A 55 -3.98 11.14 29.90
N ARG A 56 -2.77 11.58 29.53
CA ARG A 56 -2.57 12.53 28.43
C ARG A 56 -2.99 11.92 27.08
N VAL A 57 -2.70 10.64 26.86
CA VAL A 57 -3.11 9.92 25.65
C VAL A 57 -4.63 9.69 25.62
N LEU A 58 -5.25 9.32 26.74
CA LEU A 58 -6.70 9.09 26.83
C LEU A 58 -7.53 10.35 26.59
N HIS A 59 -7.08 11.50 27.09
CA HIS A 59 -7.81 12.78 26.98
C HIS A 59 -7.43 13.60 25.76
N ARG A 60 -6.56 13.08 24.90
CA ARG A 60 -6.16 13.73 23.65
C ARG A 60 -7.35 13.89 22.70
N LYS A 61 -7.49 15.07 22.09
CA LYS A 61 -8.37 15.27 20.92
C LYS A 61 -7.71 14.76 19.64
N GLY A 62 -7.50 13.46 19.55
CA GLY A 62 -6.78 12.84 18.45
C GLY A 62 -6.34 11.42 18.78
N THR A 63 -5.41 10.91 17.97
CA THR A 63 -4.95 9.52 18.07
C THR A 63 -3.43 9.49 18.05
N LEU A 64 -2.85 8.84 19.05
CA LEU A 64 -1.45 8.43 19.05
C LEU A 64 -1.32 7.19 18.18
N VAL A 65 -0.38 7.22 17.23
CA VAL A 65 0.00 6.07 16.42
C VAL A 65 1.37 5.59 16.89
N ILE A 66 1.43 4.45 17.56
CA ILE A 66 2.68 3.83 18.03
C ILE A 66 3.35 3.14 16.84
N ARG A 67 4.61 3.47 16.58
CA ARG A 67 5.39 2.90 15.48
C ARG A 67 6.57 2.08 16.02
N PRO A 68 6.50 0.74 16.02
CA PRO A 68 7.70 -0.09 16.04
C PRO A 68 8.41 -0.02 14.67
N ASP A 69 9.74 -0.03 14.68
CA ASP A 69 10.60 0.04 13.49
C ASP A 69 11.71 -1.04 13.52
N SER A 70 11.54 -2.07 14.37
CA SER A 70 12.48 -3.17 14.52
C SER A 70 11.80 -4.44 15.08
N GLY A 71 12.46 -5.59 14.89
CA GLY A 71 12.01 -6.90 15.38
C GLY A 71 11.04 -7.62 14.44
N ASP A 72 10.63 -8.84 14.82
CA ASP A 72 9.62 -9.58 14.05
C ASP A 72 8.24 -8.91 14.17
N ALA A 73 7.73 -8.39 13.06
CA ALA A 73 6.52 -7.58 13.04
C ALA A 73 5.30 -8.26 13.67
N VAL A 74 5.10 -9.57 13.44
CA VAL A 74 3.95 -10.28 14.02
C VAL A 74 4.07 -10.38 15.54
N THR A 75 5.24 -10.78 16.02
CA THR A 75 5.52 -10.96 17.44
C THR A 75 5.46 -9.63 18.19
N VAL A 76 6.12 -8.59 17.65
CA VAL A 76 6.14 -7.25 18.25
C VAL A 76 4.75 -6.67 18.29
N LEU A 77 4.03 -6.60 17.16
CA LEU A 77 2.68 -6.01 17.13
C LEU A 77 1.70 -6.73 18.06
N GLU A 78 1.70 -8.07 18.09
CA GLU A 78 0.80 -8.80 18.97
C GLU A 78 1.05 -8.46 20.45
N GLU A 79 2.31 -8.40 20.87
CA GLU A 79 2.65 -8.05 22.25
C GLU A 79 2.28 -6.60 22.56
N LEU A 80 2.51 -5.67 21.64
CA LEU A 80 2.05 -4.29 21.80
C LEU A 80 0.52 -4.18 21.92
N PHE A 81 -0.23 -4.97 21.14
CA PHE A 81 -1.69 -5.00 21.24
C PHE A 81 -2.15 -5.52 22.60
N LYS A 82 -1.48 -6.54 23.15
CA LYS A 82 -1.75 -7.06 24.51
C LYS A 82 -1.45 -5.99 25.56
N ILE A 83 -0.30 -5.33 25.48
CA ILE A 83 0.10 -4.26 26.42
C ILE A 83 -0.91 -3.11 26.39
N VAL A 84 -1.28 -2.62 25.20
CA VAL A 84 -2.23 -1.51 25.08
C VAL A 84 -3.61 -1.95 25.57
N SER A 85 -4.02 -3.19 25.31
CA SER A 85 -5.29 -3.72 25.82
C SER A 85 -5.32 -3.84 27.34
N ASP A 86 -4.21 -4.18 27.98
CA ASP A 86 -4.05 -4.21 29.43
C ASP A 86 -4.08 -2.79 30.04
N LYS A 87 -3.32 -1.85 29.46
CA LYS A 87 -3.18 -0.49 30.00
C LYS A 87 -4.36 0.42 29.72
N PHE A 88 -4.93 0.34 28.52
CA PHE A 88 -5.98 1.26 28.06
C PHE A 88 -7.35 0.59 27.95
N GLY A 89 -7.41 -0.74 27.87
CA GLY A 89 -8.61 -1.50 27.59
C GLY A 89 -8.78 -1.83 26.10
N TYR A 90 -9.74 -2.71 25.83
CA TYR A 90 -10.09 -3.14 24.49
C TYR A 90 -11.60 -3.37 24.38
N LYS A 91 -12.10 -3.51 23.15
CA LYS A 91 -13.47 -3.93 22.84
C LYS A 91 -13.43 -5.08 21.84
N VAL A 92 -14.53 -5.80 21.72
CA VAL A 92 -14.76 -6.74 20.63
C VAL A 92 -15.78 -6.12 19.69
N ASN A 93 -15.44 -5.98 18.41
CA ASN A 93 -16.34 -5.39 17.43
C ASN A 93 -17.45 -6.37 17.03
N ARG A 94 -18.43 -5.91 16.25
CA ARG A 94 -19.58 -6.72 15.78
C ARG A 94 -19.19 -7.98 14.97
N LYS A 95 -17.94 -8.07 14.51
CA LYS A 95 -17.40 -9.22 13.75
C LYS A 95 -16.64 -10.20 14.66
N GLY A 96 -16.57 -9.97 15.97
CA GLY A 96 -15.86 -10.83 16.92
C GLY A 96 -14.36 -10.53 17.08
N TRP A 97 -13.85 -9.43 16.50
CA TRP A 97 -12.43 -9.08 16.56
C TRP A 97 -12.12 -8.06 17.65
N LYS A 98 -11.00 -8.24 18.34
CA LYS A 98 -10.50 -7.33 19.38
C LYS A 98 -9.99 -6.03 18.74
N THR A 99 -10.39 -4.91 19.31
CA THR A 99 -9.95 -3.55 18.97
C THR A 99 -9.47 -2.84 20.24
N THR A 100 -8.34 -2.13 20.16
CA THR A 100 -7.85 -1.26 21.23
C THR A 100 -8.71 0.02 21.34
N VAL A 101 -8.45 0.84 22.36
CA VAL A 101 -9.08 2.16 22.50
C VAL A 101 -8.90 3.02 21.23
N PRO A 102 -9.89 3.86 20.83
CA PRO A 102 -9.81 4.68 19.61
C PRO A 102 -8.64 5.68 19.55
N CYS A 103 -8.14 6.12 20.70
CA CYS A 103 -7.05 7.09 20.79
C CYS A 103 -5.65 6.48 20.60
N VAL A 104 -5.53 5.15 20.46
CA VAL A 104 -4.24 4.48 20.20
C VAL A 104 -4.35 3.56 18.98
N ARG A 105 -3.46 3.77 18.01
CA ARG A 105 -3.31 2.96 16.80
C ARG A 105 -1.84 2.58 16.60
N PHE A 106 -1.59 1.72 15.63
CA PHE A 106 -0.24 1.27 15.30
C PHE A 106 0.07 1.48 13.83
N ILE A 107 1.34 1.66 13.51
CA ILE A 107 1.83 1.60 12.13
C ILE A 107 3.10 0.77 12.10
N GLN A 108 3.11 -0.30 11.31
CA GLN A 108 4.32 -1.07 11.02
C GLN A 108 5.02 -0.43 9.82
N GLY A 109 6.23 0.09 10.02
CA GLY A 109 7.04 0.71 8.96
C GLY A 109 8.20 -0.15 8.48
N ASP A 110 8.72 -1.02 9.36
CA ASP A 110 9.89 -1.84 9.08
C ASP A 110 9.53 -3.17 8.37
N GLY A 111 10.38 -3.61 7.44
CA GLY A 111 10.22 -4.87 6.72
C GLY A 111 8.94 -5.04 5.90
N VAL A 112 8.19 -3.96 5.64
CA VAL A 112 6.90 -4.03 4.93
C VAL A 112 7.12 -4.23 3.43
N ASN A 113 6.46 -5.24 2.87
CA ASN A 113 6.37 -5.55 1.44
C ASN A 113 5.04 -6.28 1.15
N PHE A 114 4.78 -6.60 -0.11
CA PHE A 114 3.56 -7.31 -0.53
C PHE A 114 3.30 -8.60 0.28
N TYR A 115 4.34 -9.41 0.51
CA TYR A 115 4.23 -10.68 1.21
C TYR A 115 4.08 -10.50 2.73
N THR A 116 4.83 -9.57 3.33
CA THR A 116 4.76 -9.35 4.78
C THR A 116 3.45 -8.71 5.20
N ILE A 117 2.84 -7.85 4.39
CA ILE A 117 1.48 -7.33 4.62
C ILE A 117 0.47 -8.49 4.71
N GLN A 118 0.53 -9.45 3.77
CA GLN A 118 -0.37 -10.62 3.79
C GLN A 118 -0.12 -11.47 5.04
N ASN A 119 1.14 -11.76 5.36
CA ASN A 119 1.51 -12.58 6.50
C ASN A 119 1.08 -11.94 7.84
N ILE A 120 1.42 -10.67 8.05
CA ILE A 120 1.10 -9.93 9.28
C ILE A 120 -0.42 -9.87 9.46
N THR A 121 -1.15 -9.49 8.40
CA THR A 121 -2.61 -9.42 8.45
C THR A 121 -3.23 -10.76 8.78
N ALA A 122 -2.84 -11.83 8.08
CA ALA A 122 -3.40 -13.15 8.30
C ALA A 122 -3.13 -13.67 9.72
N GLN A 123 -1.91 -13.52 10.23
CA GLN A 123 -1.55 -14.03 11.55
C GLN A 123 -2.21 -13.25 12.69
N LEU A 124 -2.18 -11.91 12.65
CA LEU A 124 -2.79 -11.09 13.71
C LEU A 124 -4.30 -11.23 13.72
N THR A 125 -4.95 -11.30 12.56
CA THR A 125 -6.38 -11.57 12.47
C THR A 125 -6.72 -12.98 12.98
N ARG A 126 -5.95 -14.02 12.64
CA ARG A 126 -6.16 -15.38 13.22
C ARG A 126 -6.03 -15.41 14.74
N LYS A 127 -5.22 -14.52 15.32
CA LYS A 127 -5.07 -14.34 16.77
C LYS A 127 -6.18 -13.48 17.41
N GLY A 128 -7.16 -13.06 16.62
CA GLY A 128 -8.36 -12.37 17.09
C GLY A 128 -8.30 -10.85 17.01
N TRP A 129 -7.27 -10.25 16.40
CA TRP A 129 -7.14 -8.79 16.30
C TRP A 129 -7.78 -8.21 15.05
N SER A 130 -8.47 -7.08 15.19
CA SER A 130 -9.07 -6.35 14.07
C SER A 130 -8.03 -5.48 13.37
N GLN A 131 -8.00 -5.48 12.03
CA GLN A 131 -7.15 -4.59 11.24
C GLN A 131 -7.47 -3.09 11.44
N ASP A 132 -8.60 -2.77 12.07
CA ASP A 132 -8.97 -1.38 12.43
C ASP A 132 -7.91 -0.68 13.31
N ILE A 133 -7.00 -1.42 13.95
CA ILE A 133 -6.05 -0.89 14.92
C ILE A 133 -4.64 -0.64 14.38
N TRP A 134 -4.29 -1.15 13.20
CA TRP A 134 -2.96 -0.93 12.62
C TRP A 134 -2.99 -0.62 11.12
N SER A 135 -1.94 0.06 10.65
CA SER A 135 -1.68 0.34 9.25
C SER A 135 -0.22 -0.01 8.89
N TYR A 136 0.15 0.18 7.62
CA TYR A 136 1.48 -0.12 7.10
C TYR A 136 2.11 1.12 6.47
N GLY A 137 3.39 1.35 6.75
CA GLY A 137 4.26 2.22 5.98
C GLY A 137 5.19 1.36 5.13
N MET A 138 5.31 1.64 3.82
CA MET A 138 6.14 0.84 2.92
C MET A 138 7.07 1.75 2.12
N GLY A 139 8.38 1.62 2.37
CA GLY A 139 9.42 2.41 1.70
C GLY A 139 9.98 1.72 0.45
N GLY A 140 11.19 1.18 0.55
CA GLY A 140 11.93 0.59 -0.58
C GLY A 140 11.17 -0.50 -1.34
N ALA A 141 10.41 -1.34 -0.64
CA ALA A 141 9.61 -2.38 -1.30
C ALA A 141 8.48 -1.84 -2.19
N LEU A 142 7.96 -0.64 -1.89
CA LEU A 142 6.92 0.00 -2.69
C LEU A 142 7.49 0.69 -3.93
N LEU A 143 8.63 1.35 -3.79
CA LEU A 143 9.12 2.30 -4.79
C LEU A 143 10.40 1.86 -5.52
N GLN A 144 11.12 0.86 -5.01
CA GLN A 144 12.46 0.48 -5.54
C GLN A 144 12.65 -1.01 -5.79
N GLN A 145 11.97 -1.90 -5.05
CA GLN A 145 12.08 -3.35 -5.25
C GLN A 145 11.11 -3.89 -6.30
N VAL A 146 10.69 -3.04 -7.23
CA VAL A 146 9.96 -3.39 -8.44
C VAL A 146 10.84 -3.14 -9.64
N ASN A 147 10.79 -4.02 -10.63
CA ASN A 147 11.54 -3.86 -11.87
C ASN A 147 10.64 -4.13 -13.08
N ARG A 148 11.17 -3.86 -14.28
CA ARG A 148 10.44 -4.06 -15.54
C ARG A 148 9.85 -5.46 -15.68
N ASP A 149 10.57 -6.47 -15.19
CA ASP A 149 10.19 -7.88 -15.30
C ASP A 149 9.13 -8.31 -14.28
N THR A 150 8.93 -7.55 -13.20
CA THR A 150 7.88 -7.80 -12.20
C THR A 150 6.50 -7.98 -12.84
N LEU A 151 6.17 -7.15 -13.83
CA LEU A 151 4.95 -7.26 -14.64
C LEU A 151 5.22 -7.63 -16.11
N LYS A 152 6.47 -7.99 -16.43
CA LYS A 152 6.92 -8.34 -17.79
C LYS A 152 6.63 -7.25 -18.83
N PHE A 153 6.77 -5.97 -18.46
CA PHE A 153 6.57 -4.86 -19.39
C PHE A 153 7.54 -4.95 -20.57
N ALA A 154 7.00 -4.90 -21.79
CA ALA A 154 7.77 -5.09 -23.00
C ALA A 154 7.17 -4.30 -24.18
N LEU A 155 8.06 -3.69 -24.98
CA LEU A 155 7.72 -3.16 -26.31
C LEU A 155 8.20 -4.13 -27.39
N LYS A 156 7.38 -4.40 -28.40
CA LYS A 156 7.71 -5.26 -29.55
C LYS A 156 7.04 -4.68 -30.80
N CYS A 157 7.77 -4.67 -31.92
CA CYS A 157 7.14 -4.47 -33.23
C CYS A 157 6.26 -5.68 -33.55
N SER A 158 4.99 -5.43 -33.85
CA SER A 158 4.01 -6.47 -34.19
C SER A 158 3.57 -6.44 -35.66
N ALA A 159 3.76 -5.33 -36.36
CA ALA A 159 3.47 -5.20 -37.79
C ALA A 159 4.39 -4.17 -38.46
N ILE A 160 4.57 -4.31 -39.78
CA ILE A 160 5.31 -3.36 -40.62
C ILE A 160 4.58 -3.18 -41.95
N ASP A 161 4.52 -1.94 -42.42
CA ASP A 161 4.07 -1.63 -43.78
C ASP A 161 5.25 -1.81 -44.76
N ARG A 162 5.03 -2.62 -45.80
CA ARG A 162 5.94 -2.78 -46.93
C ARG A 162 5.19 -2.43 -48.21
N ASN A 163 5.43 -1.23 -48.73
CA ASN A 163 4.84 -0.72 -49.97
C ASN A 163 3.29 -0.64 -49.95
N GLY A 164 2.71 -0.15 -48.85
CA GLY A 164 1.26 -0.01 -48.67
C GLY A 164 0.57 -1.31 -48.25
N LYS A 165 1.32 -2.31 -47.79
CA LYS A 165 0.81 -3.61 -47.33
C LYS A 165 1.35 -3.95 -45.96
N TRP A 166 0.45 -4.18 -45.01
CA TRP A 166 0.80 -4.61 -43.67
C TRP A 166 1.24 -6.07 -43.62
N HIS A 167 2.30 -6.33 -42.85
CA HIS A 167 2.83 -7.67 -42.58
C HIS A 167 3.01 -7.89 -41.08
N ASN A 168 2.57 -9.05 -40.59
CA ASN A 168 2.73 -9.41 -39.19
C ASN A 168 4.21 -9.69 -38.88
N VAL A 169 4.72 -9.05 -37.84
CA VAL A 169 6.07 -9.25 -37.30
C VAL A 169 5.93 -9.85 -35.93
N HIS A 170 6.63 -10.93 -35.64
CA HIS A 170 6.66 -11.51 -34.31
C HIS A 170 7.95 -12.29 -34.10
N LYS A 171 8.30 -12.50 -32.83
CA LYS A 171 9.34 -13.43 -32.43
C LYS A 171 8.69 -14.65 -31.77
N ASN A 172 9.30 -15.80 -31.97
CA ASN A 172 8.95 -17.03 -31.26
C ASN A 172 10.23 -17.83 -30.98
N PRO A 173 11.00 -17.48 -29.94
CA PRO A 173 12.26 -18.16 -29.63
C PRO A 173 12.02 -19.61 -29.22
N VAL A 174 12.65 -20.56 -29.92
CA VAL A 174 12.52 -21.99 -29.62
C VAL A 174 12.99 -22.33 -28.20
N THR A 175 14.01 -21.64 -27.70
CA THR A 175 14.59 -21.86 -26.37
C THR A 175 13.76 -21.26 -25.23
N ASP A 176 12.78 -20.39 -25.54
CA ASP A 176 11.92 -19.75 -24.55
C ASP A 176 10.58 -19.33 -25.18
N PRO A 177 9.62 -20.26 -25.29
CA PRO A 177 8.30 -19.98 -25.86
C PRO A 177 7.52 -18.92 -25.08
N SER A 178 7.84 -18.68 -23.81
CA SER A 178 7.19 -17.62 -23.00
C SER A 178 7.49 -16.20 -23.51
N LYS A 179 8.52 -16.06 -24.37
CA LYS A 179 8.90 -14.81 -25.04
C LYS A 179 8.32 -14.66 -26.44
N ALA A 180 7.35 -15.50 -26.82
CA ALA A 180 6.58 -15.30 -28.04
C ALA A 180 5.83 -13.95 -27.99
N SER A 181 5.84 -13.20 -29.08
CA SER A 181 5.09 -11.95 -29.21
C SER A 181 3.91 -12.11 -30.15
N LYS A 182 2.85 -11.32 -29.95
CA LYS A 182 1.75 -11.24 -30.92
C LYS A 182 2.24 -10.53 -32.19
N GLY A 183 1.82 -11.02 -33.36
CA GLY A 183 2.01 -10.36 -34.65
C GLY A 183 0.65 -9.87 -35.18
N GLY A 184 0.64 -8.71 -35.83
CA GLY A 184 -0.56 -8.02 -36.29
C GLY A 184 -0.65 -6.58 -35.80
N ARG A 185 -1.68 -5.89 -36.29
CA ARG A 185 -2.20 -4.64 -35.69
C ARG A 185 -3.34 -5.03 -34.75
N PHE A 186 -3.55 -4.32 -33.64
CA PHE A 186 -4.48 -4.78 -32.61
C PHE A 186 -5.46 -3.70 -32.12
N ASN A 187 -6.65 -4.16 -31.75
CA ASN A 187 -7.58 -3.47 -30.87
C ASN A 187 -7.59 -4.16 -29.49
N LEU A 188 -7.97 -3.44 -28.44
CA LEU A 188 -8.20 -4.00 -27.12
C LEU A 188 -9.68 -3.88 -26.78
N VAL A 189 -10.41 -4.99 -26.82
CA VAL A 189 -11.87 -4.97 -26.68
C VAL A 189 -12.24 -5.28 -25.23
N HIS A 190 -13.09 -4.43 -24.65
CA HIS A 190 -13.72 -4.72 -23.35
C HIS A 190 -14.87 -5.71 -23.54
N ASN A 191 -14.81 -6.84 -22.85
CA ASN A 191 -15.78 -7.93 -22.89
C ASN A 191 -16.27 -8.27 -21.47
N GLY A 192 -17.36 -7.62 -21.04
CA GLY A 192 -17.88 -7.78 -19.69
C GLY A 192 -16.93 -7.20 -18.64
N LYS A 193 -16.26 -8.07 -17.87
CA LYS A 193 -15.23 -7.69 -16.88
C LYS A 193 -13.80 -7.92 -17.37
N GLU A 194 -13.62 -8.44 -18.57
CA GLU A 194 -12.32 -8.83 -19.12
C GLU A 194 -11.92 -7.97 -20.33
N PHE A 195 -10.64 -8.00 -20.67
CA PHE A 195 -10.10 -7.39 -21.88
C PHE A 195 -9.53 -8.45 -22.81
N VAL A 196 -9.84 -8.32 -24.10
CA VAL A 196 -9.36 -9.24 -25.14
C VAL A 196 -8.63 -8.45 -26.22
N THR A 197 -7.39 -8.82 -26.49
CA THR A 197 -6.66 -8.29 -27.65
C THR A 197 -7.12 -9.01 -28.91
N VAL A 198 -7.62 -8.26 -29.89
CA VAL A 198 -8.07 -8.78 -31.19
C VAL A 198 -7.27 -8.13 -32.31
N GLU A 199 -7.08 -8.83 -33.43
CA GLU A 199 -6.38 -8.30 -34.60
C GLU A 199 -7.27 -7.31 -35.36
N VAL A 200 -6.65 -6.28 -35.96
CA VAL A 200 -7.33 -5.35 -36.88
C VAL A 200 -7.47 -6.04 -38.23
N VAL A 201 -8.69 -6.11 -38.74
CA VAL A 201 -9.00 -6.62 -40.08
C VAL A 201 -9.23 -5.45 -41.03
N ASP A 202 -8.54 -5.44 -42.17
CA ASP A 202 -8.67 -4.37 -43.16
C ASP A 202 -10.11 -4.31 -43.71
N GLY A 203 -10.70 -3.11 -43.68
CA GLY A 203 -12.07 -2.86 -44.12
C GLY A 203 -13.14 -3.09 -43.05
N GLU A 204 -12.80 -3.61 -41.87
CA GLU A 204 -13.72 -3.70 -40.75
C GLU A 204 -13.75 -2.41 -39.92
N PRO A 205 -14.91 -2.04 -39.36
CA PRO A 205 -15.01 -0.88 -38.47
C PRO A 205 -14.26 -1.13 -37.16
N LEU A 206 -13.84 -0.04 -36.50
CA LEU A 206 -13.28 -0.11 -35.15
C LEU A 206 -14.31 -0.73 -34.19
N PRO A 207 -13.93 -1.71 -33.35
CA PRO A 207 -14.86 -2.27 -32.37
C PRO A 207 -15.40 -1.18 -31.45
N PRO A 208 -16.73 -1.13 -31.21
CA PRO A 208 -17.33 -0.07 -30.39
C PRO A 208 -16.88 -0.09 -28.92
N THR A 209 -16.35 -1.22 -28.46
CA THR A 209 -15.80 -1.42 -27.11
C THR A 209 -14.26 -1.47 -27.12
N ASN A 210 -13.61 -0.94 -28.15
CA ASN A 210 -12.17 -0.76 -28.15
C ASN A 210 -11.76 0.23 -27.04
N ALA A 211 -10.79 -0.17 -26.23
CA ALA A 211 -10.29 0.56 -25.07
C ALA A 211 -8.97 1.29 -25.35
N LEU A 212 -8.48 1.26 -26.61
CA LEU A 212 -7.31 2.01 -27.03
C LEU A 212 -7.74 3.34 -27.64
N ASP A 213 -7.24 4.42 -27.07
CA ASP A 213 -7.39 5.78 -27.60
C ASP A 213 -6.07 6.29 -28.15
N VAL A 214 -6.13 7.13 -29.19
CA VAL A 214 -4.95 7.86 -29.67
C VAL A 214 -4.62 8.97 -28.68
N VAL A 215 -3.47 8.85 -27.99
CA VAL A 215 -3.03 9.84 -27.00
C VAL A 215 -1.95 10.78 -27.52
N LEU A 216 -1.23 10.36 -28.56
CA LEU A 216 -0.18 11.12 -29.23
C LEU A 216 -0.25 10.81 -30.72
N GLU A 217 -0.29 11.84 -31.55
CA GLU A 217 -0.31 11.71 -33.02
C GLU A 217 0.62 12.77 -33.62
N ASP A 218 1.57 12.34 -34.45
CA ASP A 218 2.52 13.23 -35.15
C ASP A 218 3.19 14.29 -34.25
N GLY A 219 3.62 13.86 -33.06
CA GLY A 219 4.28 14.71 -32.07
C GLY A 219 3.36 15.64 -31.28
N LYS A 220 2.03 15.54 -31.48
CA LYS A 220 1.02 16.33 -30.74
C LYS A 220 0.33 15.44 -29.71
N LEU A 221 0.38 15.87 -28.44
CA LEU A 221 -0.38 15.22 -27.38
C LEU A 221 -1.86 15.53 -27.58
N LEU A 222 -2.70 14.50 -27.68
CA LEU A 222 -4.14 14.61 -27.89
C LEU A 222 -4.95 14.42 -26.60
N ARG A 223 -4.30 13.97 -25.53
CA ARG A 223 -4.93 13.68 -24.25
C ARG A 223 -4.09 14.15 -23.09
N ASP A 224 -4.63 15.10 -22.33
CA ASP A 224 -4.17 15.44 -20.99
C ASP A 224 -5.02 14.72 -19.94
N GLN A 225 -4.39 14.25 -18.87
CA GLN A 225 -5.09 13.59 -17.76
C GLN A 225 -4.51 14.05 -16.42
N THR A 226 -5.41 14.41 -15.52
CA THR A 226 -5.11 14.71 -14.13
C THR A 226 -4.94 13.42 -13.32
N LEU A 227 -4.23 13.52 -12.20
CA LEU A 227 -4.13 12.41 -11.24
C LEU A 227 -5.50 11.99 -10.69
N GLY A 228 -6.46 12.92 -10.60
CA GLY A 228 -7.83 12.64 -10.18
C GLY A 228 -8.56 11.71 -11.16
N GLU A 229 -8.45 11.98 -12.46
CA GLU A 229 -9.04 11.14 -13.51
C GLU A 229 -8.39 9.76 -13.55
N VAL A 230 -7.05 9.68 -13.44
CA VAL A 230 -6.34 8.40 -13.37
C VAL A 230 -6.83 7.56 -12.19
N ARG A 231 -7.01 8.17 -11.02
CA ARG A 231 -7.57 7.48 -9.84
C ARG A 231 -9.00 7.04 -10.06
N ALA A 232 -9.84 7.87 -10.67
CA ALA A 232 -11.23 7.52 -10.98
C ALA A 232 -11.32 6.31 -11.93
N ILE A 233 -10.49 6.27 -12.98
CA ILE A 233 -10.38 5.13 -13.90
C ILE A 233 -9.90 3.88 -13.14
N ALA A 234 -8.85 3.98 -12.34
CA ALA A 234 -8.36 2.83 -11.57
C ALA A 234 -9.46 2.28 -10.63
N SER A 235 -10.19 3.17 -9.95
CA SER A 235 -11.32 2.80 -9.08
C SER A 235 -12.49 2.19 -9.83
N SER A 236 -12.74 2.54 -11.10
CA SER A 236 -13.83 1.93 -11.87
C SER A 236 -13.60 0.45 -12.20
N TYR A 237 -12.37 -0.04 -12.07
CA TYR A 237 -12.02 -1.46 -12.21
C TYR A 237 -11.85 -2.18 -10.87
N ASP A 238 -11.99 -1.47 -9.74
CA ASP A 238 -11.95 -2.08 -8.41
C ASP A 238 -13.29 -2.75 -8.09
N ILE A 239 -13.43 -3.99 -8.55
CA ILE A 239 -14.62 -4.81 -8.34
C ILE A 239 -14.68 -5.44 -6.94
N TYR A 240 -13.77 -5.10 -6.02
CA TYR A 240 -13.72 -5.72 -4.69
C TYR A 240 -14.99 -5.46 -3.87
N ASN A 241 -15.67 -4.32 -4.11
CA ASN A 241 -16.92 -3.95 -3.43
C ASN A 241 -18.18 -4.26 -4.24
N ASP A 242 -18.05 -4.70 -5.48
CA ASP A 242 -19.18 -5.16 -6.28
C ASP A 242 -19.60 -6.52 -5.75
N ARG A 243 -20.52 -6.51 -4.78
CA ARG A 243 -21.17 -7.70 -4.24
C ARG A 243 -21.66 -8.56 -5.41
N ALA A 244 -21.16 -9.80 -5.48
CA ALA A 244 -21.83 -10.87 -6.20
C ALA A 244 -23.21 -11.14 -5.58
#